data_AF-A0A3D3NA31-F1
#
_entry.id   AF-A0A3D3NA31-F1
#
_cell.length_a   1.000
_cell.length_b   1.000
_cell.length_c   1.000
_cell.angle_alpha   90.00
_cell.angle_beta   90.00
_cell.angle_gamma   90.00
#
_symmetry.space_group_name_H-M   'P 1'
#
loop_
_entity.id
_entity.type
_entity.pdbx_description
1 polymer ?
#
loop_
_entity_poly.entity_id
_entity_poly.type
_entity_poly.pdbx_seq_one_letter_code
_entity_poly.pdbx_strand_id
1 'polypeptide(L)' 'DGRYELRVPYADDRELIMDIMKYGSDCEVIGPEALRARVAAEFAAGLARYGTTA' A
#
# COMPACT_ATOMS: atom_id res chain seq x y z
N ASP A 1 -18.46 -10.40 3.18
CA ASP A 1 -17.58 -9.42 2.50
C ASP A 1 -16.32 -10.05 1.88
N GLY A 2 -16.04 -11.33 2.14
CA GLY A 2 -15.00 -12.10 1.42
C GLY A 2 -13.54 -11.74 1.75
N ARG A 3 -13.31 -10.66 2.50
CA ARG A 3 -11.99 -10.19 2.92
C ARG A 3 -11.47 -10.97 4.14
N TYR A 4 -10.15 -11.04 4.28
CA TYR A 4 -9.46 -11.58 5.45
C TYR A 4 -8.38 -10.59 5.91
N GLU A 5 -8.16 -10.49 7.22
CA GLU A 5 -7.06 -9.70 7.80
C GLU A 5 -5.83 -10.60 7.95
N LEU A 6 -4.68 -10.14 7.44
CA LEU A 6 -3.41 -10.81 7.65
C LEU A 6 -2.52 -10.01 8.60
N ARG A 7 -1.82 -10.73 9.46
CA ARG A 7 -0.72 -10.20 10.27
C ARG A 7 0.56 -10.81 9.77
N VAL A 8 1.32 -10.01 9.02
CA VAL A 8 2.54 -10.48 8.36
C VAL A 8 3.74 -9.85 9.08
N PRO A 9 4.69 -10.66 9.57
CA PRO A 9 5.95 -10.12 10.06
C PRO A 9 6.75 -9.55 8.88
N TYR A 10 7.28 -8.34 9.02
CA TYR A 10 8.13 -7.72 8.01
C TYR A 10 9.37 -7.11 8.68
N ALA A 11 10.54 -7.28 8.05
CA ALA A 11 11.80 -6.74 8.54
C ALA A 11 12.13 -5.38 7.89
N ASP A 12 11.78 -5.23 6.61
CA ASP A 12 11.91 -4.01 5.83
C ASP A 12 10.56 -3.71 5.18
N ASP A 13 10.06 -2.48 5.34
CA ASP A 13 8.76 -2.09 4.82
C ASP A 13 8.77 -1.85 3.31
N ARG A 14 9.94 -1.70 2.67
CA ARG A 14 10.03 -1.50 1.21
C ARG A 14 9.47 -2.68 0.42
N GLU A 15 9.80 -3.90 0.80
CA GLU A 15 9.30 -5.12 0.15
C GLU A 15 7.78 -5.24 0.33
N LEU A 16 7.31 -5.04 1.56
CA LEU A 16 5.89 -5.12 1.88
C LEU A 16 5.08 -4.03 1.14
N ILE A 17 5.62 -2.81 1.04
CA ILE A 17 4.99 -1.73 0.28
C ILE A 17 4.88 -2.11 -1.20
N MET A 18 5.93 -2.69 -1.81
CA MET A 18 5.87 -3.14 -3.20
C MET A 18 4.80 -4.22 -3.42
N ASP A 19 4.69 -5.19 -2.51
CA ASP A 19 3.64 -6.20 -2.57
C ASP A 19 2.24 -5.58 -2.46
N ILE A 20 2.04 -4.65 -1.51
CA ILE A 20 0.77 -3.93 -1.38
C ILE A 20 0.44 -3.15 -2.66
N MET A 21 1.42 -2.44 -3.23
CA MET A 21 1.23 -1.68 -4.47
C MET A 21 0.90 -2.58 -5.66
N LYS A 22 1.51 -3.77 -5.73
CA LYS A 22 1.22 -4.76 -6.77
C LYS A 22 -0.24 -5.21 -6.75
N TYR A 23 -0.84 -5.37 -5.56
CA TYR A 23 -2.26 -5.72 -5.42
C TYR A 23 -3.19 -4.49 -5.46
N GLY A 24 -2.66 -3.29 -5.27
CA GLY A 24 -3.42 -2.05 -5.44
C GLY A 24 -4.63 -1.99 -4.51
N SER A 25 -5.81 -1.72 -5.08
CA SER A 25 -7.09 -1.59 -4.36
C SER A 25 -7.59 -2.90 -3.73
N ASP A 26 -7.01 -4.05 -4.06
CA ASP A 26 -7.38 -5.33 -3.47
C ASP A 26 -6.77 -5.53 -2.07
N CYS A 27 -5.80 -4.68 -1.69
CA CYS A 27 -5.18 -4.67 -0.37
C CYS A 27 -5.42 -3.35 0.35
N GLU A 28 -5.63 -3.43 1.67
CA GLU A 28 -5.74 -2.27 2.55
C GLU A 28 -4.81 -2.44 3.76
N VAL A 29 -4.06 -1.39 4.09
CA VAL A 29 -3.20 -1.38 5.28
C VAL A 29 -3.98 -0.85 6.47
N ILE A 30 -4.31 -1.75 7.40
CA ILE A 30 -4.98 -1.40 8.67
C ILE A 30 -3.98 -0.85 9.70
N GLY A 31 -2.73 -1.30 9.67
CA GLY A 31 -1.67 -0.78 10.52
C GLY A 31 -0.34 -1.52 10.36
N PRO A 32 0.75 -1.00 10.98
CA PRO A 32 0.79 0.20 11.81
C PRO A 32 0.60 1.50 11.00
N GLU A 33 0.19 2.59 11.64
CA GLU A 33 -0.11 3.89 10.99
C GLU A 33 1.06 4.41 10.13
N ALA A 34 2.29 4.20 10.59
CA ALA A 34 3.49 4.56 9.84
C ALA A 34 3.58 3.83 8.48
N LEU A 35 3.25 2.53 8.43
CA LEU A 35 3.22 1.76 7.18
C LEU A 35 2.12 2.27 6.25
N ARG A 36 0.93 2.53 6.80
CA ARG A 36 -0.20 3.09 6.05
C ARG A 36 0.15 4.43 5.41
N ALA A 37 0.79 5.32 6.16
CA ALA A 37 1.24 6.62 5.66
C ALA A 37 2.26 6.49 4.52
N ARG A 38 3.21 5.55 4.64
CA ARG A 38 4.20 5.28 3.59
C ARG A 38 3.56 4.73 2.32
N VAL A 39 2.65 3.76 2.43
CA VAL A 39 1.92 3.23 1.27
C VAL A 39 1.12 4.32 0.56
N ALA A 40 0.42 5.17 1.32
CA ALA A 40 -0.33 6.29 0.75
C ALA A 40 0.58 7.27 -0.02
N ALA A 41 1.77 7.58 0.52
CA ALA A 41 2.74 8.45 -0.14
C ALA A 41 3.24 7.85 -1.47
N GLU A 42 3.52 6.54 -1.51
CA GLU A 42 3.96 5.87 -2.74
C GLU A 42 2.86 5.84 -3.81
N PHE A 43 1.61 5.54 -3.43
CA PHE A 43 0.49 5.63 -4.38
C PHE A 43 0.26 7.07 -4.88
N ALA A 44 0.39 8.07 -4.01
CA ALA A 44 0.29 9.47 -4.42
C ALA A 44 1.41 9.86 -5.40
N ALA A 45 2.64 9.39 -5.17
CA ALA A 45 3.75 9.59 -6.10
C ALA A 45 3.51 8.90 -7.46
N GLY A 46 2.98 7.66 -7.43
CA GLY A 46 2.58 6.94 -8.64
C GLY A 46 1.49 7.68 -9.41
N LEU A 47 0.47 8.18 -8.71
CA LEU A 47 -0.61 8.97 -9.31
C LEU A 47 -0.08 10.29 -9.87
N ALA A 48 0.86 10.96 -9.21
CA ALA A 48 1.47 12.18 -9.73
C ALA A 48 2.26 11.93 -11.03
N ARG A 49 2.80 10.71 -11.20
CA ARG A 49 3.62 10.33 -12.37
C ARG A 49 2.79 9.83 -13.55
N TYR A 50 1.69 9.13 -13.28
CA TYR A 50 0.92 8.39 -14.29
C TYR A 50 -0.55 8.79 -14.35
N GLY A 51 -1.04 9.54 -13.36
CA GLY A 51 -2.39 10.08 -13.37
C GLY A 51 -2.54 11.07 -14.50
N THR A 52 -3.47 10.80 -15.41
CA THR A 52 -3.90 11.80 -16.38
C THR A 52 -4.60 12.91 -15.63
N THR A 53 -4.03 14.12 -15.65
CA THR A 53 -4.77 15.33 -15.29
C THR A 53 -5.89 15.46 -16.33
N ALA A 54 -7.13 15.17 -15.92
CA ALA A 54 -8.29 15.54 -16.70
C ALA A 54 -8.44 17.07 -16.70
#